data_AF-A0A959Y663-F1
#
_entry.id   AF-A0A959Y663-F1
#
_cell.length_a   1.000
_cell.length_b   1.000
_cell.length_c   1.000
_cell.angle_alpha   90.00
_cell.angle_beta   90.00
_cell.angle_gamma   90.00
#
_symmetry.space_group_name_H-M   'P 1'
#
loop_
_entity.id
_entity.type
_entity.pdbx_description
1 polymer ?
#
loop_
_entity_poly.entity_id
_entity_poly.type
_entity_poly.pdbx_seq_one_letter_code
_entity_poly.pdbx_strand_id
1 'polypeptide(L)'
;MLNLLPSLLLLSLTTHQDTATTPPADELVRNGGFEWVGEKPPTVDGLKDAVGWGNVTLGLSELFSRESKEKDVGIPVNLYGTMEPFEGEHYAGFFAWKDDQRRNWEGGTEDPFKPGWSVYSEYLQSELVKPLQRDSTYELVFRVALSANSDRAV
;
A
#
# COMPACT_ATOMS: atom_id res chain seq x y z
N MET A 1 -39.69 -7.54 57.21
CA MET A 1 -38.72 -6.42 57.19
C MET A 1 -38.07 -6.40 55.80
N LEU A 2 -38.29 -5.31 55.05
CA LEU A 2 -37.69 -5.08 53.73
C LEU A 2 -36.21 -4.71 53.90
N ASN A 3 -35.29 -5.45 53.27
CA ASN A 3 -33.92 -4.99 53.07
C ASN A 3 -33.79 -4.49 51.63
N LEU A 4 -33.69 -3.18 51.47
CA LEU A 4 -33.25 -2.55 50.22
C LEU A 4 -31.73 -2.72 50.09
N LEU A 5 -31.28 -3.38 49.01
CA LEU A 5 -29.90 -3.27 48.54
C LEU A 5 -29.84 -2.09 47.55
N PRO A 6 -28.89 -1.15 47.67
CA PRO A 6 -28.69 -0.13 46.65
C PRO A 6 -27.99 -0.77 45.45
N SER A 7 -28.63 -0.68 44.29
CA SER A 7 -28.04 -1.09 43.02
C SER A 7 -26.93 -0.10 42.65
N LEU A 8 -25.68 -0.50 42.82
CA LEU A 8 -24.54 0.26 42.30
C LEU A 8 -24.47 0.02 40.79
N LEU A 9 -24.91 0.99 40.01
CA LEU A 9 -24.71 1.02 38.57
C LEU A 9 -23.22 1.34 38.32
N LEU A 10 -22.39 0.32 38.08
CA LEU A 10 -21.04 0.53 37.57
C LEU A 10 -21.15 0.93 36.09
N LEU A 11 -21.02 2.22 35.83
CA LEU A 11 -20.85 2.75 34.48
C LEU A 11 -19.40 2.48 34.07
N SER A 12 -19.15 1.39 33.33
CA SER A 12 -17.87 1.14 32.70
C SER A 12 -17.68 2.17 31.59
N LEU A 13 -16.90 3.22 31.85
CA LEU A 13 -16.37 4.08 30.79
C LEU A 13 -15.42 3.23 29.95
N THR A 14 -15.92 2.68 28.84
CA THR A 14 -15.05 2.23 27.76
C THR A 14 -14.44 3.47 27.14
N THR A 15 -13.20 3.78 27.53
CA THR A 15 -12.39 4.69 26.74
C THR A 15 -12.19 4.03 25.39
N HIS A 16 -12.83 4.56 24.34
CA HIS A 16 -12.38 4.32 22.98
C HIS A 16 -10.97 4.92 22.91
N GLN A 17 -9.95 4.07 23.06
CA GLN A 17 -8.66 4.40 22.50
C GLN A 17 -8.91 4.48 20.99
N ASP A 18 -8.80 5.69 20.43
CA ASP A 18 -8.50 5.83 19.02
C ASP A 18 -7.23 5.00 18.80
N THR A 19 -7.40 3.82 18.23
CA THR A 19 -6.29 2.99 17.80
C THR A 19 -5.66 3.71 16.64
N ALA A 20 -4.75 4.65 16.93
CA ALA A 20 -3.72 5.04 16.00
C ALA A 20 -2.86 3.79 15.75
N THR A 21 -3.33 2.95 14.82
CA THR A 21 -2.55 2.31 13.77
C THR A 21 -1.08 2.06 14.15
N THR A 22 -0.89 1.21 15.17
CA THR A 22 0.42 0.82 15.69
C THR A 22 0.72 -0.59 15.18
N PRO A 23 1.81 -0.81 14.43
CA PRO A 23 2.15 -2.15 13.95
C PRO A 23 2.52 -3.06 15.14
N PRO A 24 2.51 -4.40 14.96
CA PRO A 24 3.02 -5.32 15.97
C PRO A 24 4.40 -4.89 16.49
N ALA A 25 4.72 -5.19 17.76
CA ALA A 25 5.91 -4.65 18.43
C ALA A 25 7.26 -4.93 17.72
N ASP A 26 7.30 -6.03 16.97
CA ASP A 26 8.47 -6.49 16.22
C ASP A 26 8.50 -6.00 14.77
N GLU A 27 7.40 -5.41 14.29
CA GLU A 27 7.30 -4.82 12.95
C GLU A 27 7.79 -3.37 12.98
N LEU A 28 8.62 -3.01 12.00
CA LEU A 28 9.16 -1.65 11.86
C LEU A 28 8.39 -0.82 10.84
N VAL A 29 7.70 -1.48 9.91
CA VAL A 29 6.92 -0.83 8.86
C VAL A 29 5.50 -0.61 9.35
N ARG A 30 5.09 0.65 9.39
CA ARG A 30 3.69 0.98 9.65
C ARG A 30 2.87 0.53 8.44
N ASN A 31 1.72 -0.12 8.69
CA ASN A 31 0.75 -0.43 7.64
C ASN A 31 1.32 -1.26 6.48
N GLY A 32 2.13 -2.29 6.76
CA GLY A 32 2.79 -3.12 5.74
C GLY A 32 1.83 -3.78 4.73
N GLY A 33 0.59 -4.06 5.15
CA GLY A 33 -0.47 -4.61 4.31
C GLY A 33 -1.39 -3.58 3.64
N PHE A 34 -1.15 -2.27 3.82
CA PHE A 34 -1.95 -1.18 3.24
C PHE A 34 -3.42 -1.09 3.69
N GLU A 35 -3.80 -1.80 4.75
CA GLU A 35 -5.17 -1.87 5.25
C GLU A 35 -5.63 -0.63 6.03
N TRP A 36 -4.70 0.24 6.43
CA TRP A 36 -5.05 1.48 7.12
C TRP A 36 -5.17 2.61 6.09
N VAL A 37 -6.41 2.96 5.79
CA VAL A 37 -6.76 3.93 4.75
C VAL A 37 -7.37 5.17 5.41
N GLY A 38 -6.81 6.34 5.12
CA GLY A 38 -7.31 7.62 5.66
C GLY A 38 -8.58 8.09 4.96
N GLU A 39 -8.54 8.11 3.63
CA GLU A 39 -9.67 8.36 2.75
C GLU A 39 -9.75 7.26 1.70
N LYS A 40 -10.95 6.82 1.35
CA LYS A 40 -11.12 5.83 0.28
C LYS A 40 -10.48 6.37 -1.02
N PRO A 41 -9.56 5.65 -1.68
CA PRO A 41 -8.92 6.11 -2.91
C PRO A 41 -9.97 6.21 -4.03
N PRO A 42 -10.31 7.42 -4.52
CA PRO A 42 -11.42 7.58 -5.45
C PRO A 42 -11.03 7.24 -6.89
N THR A 43 -9.74 7.23 -7.21
CA THR A 43 -9.15 7.03 -8.55
C THR A 43 -7.66 6.67 -8.42
N VAL A 44 -6.92 6.72 -9.53
CA VAL A 44 -5.45 6.53 -9.60
C VAL A 44 -4.66 7.55 -8.77
N ASP A 45 -3.37 7.29 -8.53
CA ASP A 45 -2.48 8.05 -7.64
C ASP A 45 -2.92 8.02 -6.16
N GLY A 46 -3.38 6.84 -5.74
CA GLY A 46 -4.00 6.62 -4.43
C GLY A 46 -3.05 6.23 -3.29
N LEU A 47 -1.74 5.99 -3.53
CA LEU A 47 -0.86 5.48 -2.46
C LEU A 47 -0.82 6.39 -1.22
N LYS A 48 -0.94 7.71 -1.42
CA LYS A 48 -0.99 8.72 -0.34
C LYS A 48 -2.14 8.51 0.65
N ASP A 49 -3.18 7.77 0.25
CA ASP A 49 -4.34 7.48 1.08
C ASP A 49 -4.09 6.29 2.04
N ALA A 50 -3.04 5.50 1.79
CA ALA A 50 -2.55 4.49 2.73
C ALA A 50 -1.72 5.18 3.82
N VAL A 51 -2.19 5.08 5.07
CA VAL A 51 -1.56 5.74 6.22
C VAL A 51 -0.10 5.30 6.36
N GLY A 52 0.80 6.29 6.36
CA GLY A 52 2.24 6.08 6.52
C GLY A 52 2.99 5.72 5.23
N TRP A 53 2.32 5.74 4.09
CA TRP A 53 2.94 5.48 2.78
C TRP A 53 2.92 6.70 1.87
N GLY A 54 3.87 6.75 0.95
CA GLY A 54 3.98 7.79 -0.07
C GLY A 54 4.92 7.39 -1.21
N ASN A 55 5.11 8.31 -2.14
CA ASN A 55 5.97 8.13 -3.32
C ASN A 55 7.32 8.84 -3.11
N VAL A 56 8.43 8.19 -3.51
CA VAL A 56 9.77 8.84 -3.54
C VAL A 56 9.88 9.81 -4.73
N THR A 57 9.22 9.48 -5.83
CA THR A 57 9.29 10.19 -7.11
C THR A 57 7.97 10.93 -7.39
N LEU A 58 7.89 11.66 -8.51
CA LEU A 58 6.60 12.12 -9.07
C LEU A 58 5.74 10.95 -9.60
N GLY A 59 6.09 9.72 -9.27
CA GLY A 59 5.39 8.52 -9.64
C GLY A 59 4.02 8.43 -8.98
N LEU A 60 3.09 7.80 -9.67
CA LEU A 60 1.66 7.72 -9.34
C LEU A 60 1.32 6.32 -8.83
N SER A 61 2.09 5.82 -7.85
CA SER A 61 1.82 4.51 -7.28
C SER A 61 0.40 4.46 -6.70
N GLU A 62 -0.16 3.27 -6.72
CA GLU A 62 -1.59 3.06 -6.54
C GLU A 62 -1.89 2.40 -5.20
N LEU A 63 -3.07 2.73 -4.66
CA LEU A 63 -3.73 1.95 -3.61
C LEU A 63 -4.98 1.30 -4.20
N PHE A 64 -4.96 -0.02 -4.33
CA PHE A 64 -6.12 -0.79 -4.76
C PHE A 64 -7.00 -1.12 -3.55
N SER A 65 -8.31 -1.06 -3.75
CA SER A 65 -9.29 -1.29 -2.68
C SER A 65 -10.52 -2.03 -3.20
N ARG A 66 -11.07 -2.93 -2.37
CA ARG A 66 -12.40 -3.53 -2.62
C ARG A 66 -13.53 -2.52 -2.66
N GLU A 67 -13.39 -1.37 -2.02
CA GLU A 67 -14.43 -0.35 -2.01
C GLU A 67 -14.41 0.51 -3.28
N SER A 68 -13.28 0.58 -3.98
CA SER A 68 -13.08 1.46 -5.13
C SER A 68 -13.73 0.94 -6.41
N LYS A 69 -13.88 1.83 -7.39
CA LYS A 69 -14.60 1.51 -8.63
C LYS A 69 -13.80 0.53 -9.48
N GLU A 70 -14.51 -0.45 -10.04
CA GLU A 70 -13.97 -1.33 -11.07
C GLU A 70 -13.41 -0.53 -12.25
N LYS A 71 -12.34 -1.03 -12.87
CA LYS A 71 -11.62 -0.41 -13.99
C LYS A 71 -10.84 0.88 -13.66
N ASP A 72 -10.93 1.37 -12.42
CA ASP A 72 -9.97 2.31 -11.83
C ASP A 72 -9.02 1.50 -10.91
N VAL A 73 -9.07 1.74 -9.59
CA VAL A 73 -8.27 1.05 -8.57
C VAL A 73 -9.10 0.04 -7.75
N GLY A 74 -10.24 -0.41 -8.28
CA GLY A 74 -11.09 -1.41 -7.65
C GLY A 74 -10.48 -2.82 -7.64
N ILE A 75 -10.83 -3.61 -6.62
CA ILE A 75 -10.47 -5.03 -6.52
C ILE A 75 -11.73 -5.90 -6.75
N PRO A 76 -11.63 -7.02 -7.48
CA PRO A 76 -10.41 -7.56 -8.08
C PRO A 76 -10.10 -6.99 -9.46
N VAL A 77 -11.02 -6.27 -10.11
CA VAL A 77 -10.86 -5.77 -11.48
C VAL A 77 -10.51 -4.28 -11.48
N ASN A 78 -9.28 -3.98 -11.87
CA ASN A 78 -8.73 -2.61 -11.97
C ASN A 78 -8.22 -2.33 -13.39
N LEU A 79 -7.67 -1.11 -13.57
CA LEU A 79 -7.04 -0.64 -14.79
C LEU A 79 -5.92 -1.55 -15.30
N TYR A 80 -5.22 -2.24 -14.39
CA TYR A 80 -4.05 -3.05 -14.69
C TYR A 80 -4.35 -4.56 -14.75
N GLY A 81 -5.63 -4.93 -14.71
CA GLY A 81 -6.11 -6.30 -14.92
C GLY A 81 -6.91 -6.82 -13.73
N THR A 82 -6.73 -8.10 -13.40
CA THR A 82 -7.48 -8.78 -12.33
C THR A 82 -6.52 -9.33 -11.28
N MET A 83 -6.70 -8.96 -10.02
CA MET A 83 -5.87 -9.40 -8.90
C MET A 83 -6.65 -9.37 -7.58
N GLU A 84 -6.50 -10.41 -6.77
CA GLU A 84 -6.93 -10.42 -5.37
C GLU A 84 -5.76 -10.02 -4.46
N PRO A 85 -6.01 -9.36 -3.33
CA PRO A 85 -4.99 -9.09 -2.34
C PRO A 85 -4.46 -10.40 -1.74
N PHE A 86 -3.20 -10.39 -1.34
CA PHE A 86 -2.61 -11.49 -0.55
C PHE A 86 -3.29 -11.61 0.82
N GLU A 87 -3.66 -10.48 1.42
CA GLU A 87 -4.36 -10.37 2.69
C GLU A 87 -5.31 -9.16 2.68
N GLY A 88 -6.37 -9.20 3.48
CA GLY A 88 -7.24 -8.04 3.70
C GLY A 88 -8.05 -7.59 2.47
N GLU A 89 -8.22 -6.28 2.36
CA GLU A 89 -9.10 -5.60 1.39
C GLU A 89 -8.32 -4.68 0.44
N HIS A 90 -7.01 -4.53 0.64
CA HIS A 90 -6.16 -3.57 -0.06
C HIS A 90 -4.83 -4.18 -0.50
N TYR A 91 -4.20 -3.54 -1.48
CA TYR A 91 -2.79 -3.73 -1.79
C TYR A 91 -2.27 -2.51 -2.55
N ALA A 92 -0.96 -2.26 -2.51
CA ALA A 92 -0.35 -1.24 -3.34
C ALA A 92 0.15 -1.82 -4.66
N GLY A 93 0.21 -0.98 -5.69
CA GLY A 93 0.89 -1.33 -6.94
C GLY A 93 1.74 -0.18 -7.46
N PHE A 94 2.72 -0.56 -8.27
CA PHE A 94 3.72 0.36 -8.79
C PHE A 94 4.34 -0.18 -10.08
N PHE A 95 4.92 0.71 -10.87
CA PHE A 95 5.72 0.37 -12.04
C PHE A 95 7.19 0.12 -11.66
N ALA A 96 7.57 -1.16 -11.55
CA ALA A 96 8.88 -1.59 -11.02
C ALA A 96 10.07 -1.50 -11.99
N TRP A 97 9.86 -1.43 -13.31
CA TRP A 97 10.96 -1.37 -14.28
C TRP A 97 10.50 -0.91 -15.66
N LYS A 98 11.49 -0.53 -16.46
CA LYS A 98 11.40 0.13 -17.75
C LYS A 98 12.14 -0.61 -18.87
N ASP A 99 11.37 -1.15 -19.78
CA ASP A 99 11.69 -1.63 -21.14
C ASP A 99 13.17 -1.87 -21.53
N ASP A 100 13.69 -3.08 -21.30
CA ASP A 100 14.99 -3.58 -21.81
C ASP A 100 15.00 -3.88 -23.33
N GLN A 101 13.84 -3.76 -23.98
CA GLN A 101 13.59 -4.02 -25.40
C GLN A 101 13.05 -2.75 -26.08
N ARG A 102 13.44 -1.57 -25.58
CA ARG A 102 12.89 -0.28 -25.99
C ARG A 102 12.89 -0.15 -27.51
N ARG A 103 11.70 -0.14 -28.11
CA ARG A 103 11.55 0.13 -29.54
C ARG A 103 11.39 1.63 -29.73
N ASN A 104 12.21 2.22 -30.59
CA ASN A 104 11.95 3.56 -31.08
C ASN A 104 10.70 3.55 -31.98
N TRP A 105 10.17 4.74 -32.29
CA TRP A 105 9.03 4.90 -33.22
C TRP A 105 9.24 4.23 -34.59
N GLU A 106 10.51 4.05 -34.97
CA GLU A 106 10.93 3.42 -36.24
C GLU A 106 11.10 1.89 -36.11
N GLY A 107 10.78 1.30 -34.95
CA GLY A 107 10.77 -0.14 -34.71
C GLY A 107 12.13 -0.78 -34.40
N GLY A 108 13.21 -0.01 -34.29
CA GLY A 108 14.55 -0.42 -33.89
C GLY A 108 14.83 -0.26 -32.39
N THR A 109 15.93 -0.83 -31.90
CA THR A 109 16.34 -0.74 -30.48
C THR A 109 16.81 0.68 -30.13
N GLU A 110 16.21 1.30 -29.12
CA GLU A 110 16.65 2.58 -28.55
C GLU A 110 17.53 2.35 -27.32
N ASP A 111 18.47 3.28 -27.06
CA ASP A 111 19.26 3.29 -25.83
C ASP A 111 18.31 3.31 -24.59
N PRO A 112 18.34 2.28 -23.74
CA PRO A 112 17.47 2.18 -22.58
C PRO A 112 17.76 3.28 -21.54
N PHE A 113 18.98 3.81 -21.50
CA PHE A 113 19.43 4.84 -20.55
C PHE A 113 19.19 6.26 -21.03
N LYS A 114 18.79 6.46 -22.29
CA LYS A 114 18.44 7.78 -22.80
C LYS A 114 17.22 8.33 -22.03
N PRO A 115 17.34 9.50 -21.38
CA PRO A 115 16.24 10.12 -20.66
C PRO A 115 14.99 10.29 -21.54
N GLY A 116 13.82 10.11 -20.95
CA GLY A 116 12.53 10.30 -21.62
C GLY A 116 11.38 9.72 -20.79
N TRP A 117 10.14 10.02 -21.17
CA TRP A 117 8.93 9.51 -20.50
C TRP A 117 8.88 8.01 -20.39
N SER A 118 9.49 7.33 -21.36
CA SER A 118 9.59 5.90 -21.27
C SER A 118 10.38 5.48 -20.03
N VAL A 119 11.36 6.26 -19.49
CA VAL A 119 12.25 5.95 -18.32
C VAL A 119 11.52 6.17 -16.99
N TYR A 120 10.37 5.52 -16.85
CA TYR A 120 9.50 5.68 -15.70
C TYR A 120 9.63 4.50 -14.74
N SER A 121 9.81 4.80 -13.45
CA SER A 121 9.76 3.81 -12.38
C SER A 121 9.21 4.48 -11.13
N GLU A 122 8.42 3.71 -10.39
CA GLU A 122 7.76 4.13 -9.18
C GLU A 122 8.38 3.45 -7.98
N TYR A 123 8.36 4.16 -6.85
CA TYR A 123 8.96 3.70 -5.62
C TYR A 123 8.06 4.09 -4.46
N LEU A 124 7.59 3.07 -3.75
CA LEU A 124 6.86 3.22 -2.51
C LEU A 124 7.84 3.57 -1.39
N GLN A 125 7.42 4.45 -0.50
CA GLN A 125 8.18 4.87 0.66
C GLN A 125 7.33 4.81 1.92
N SER A 126 7.94 4.38 3.02
CA SER A 126 7.40 4.50 4.36
C SER A 126 8.52 4.83 5.35
N GLU A 127 8.17 5.43 6.47
CA GLU A 127 9.08 5.67 7.59
C GLU A 127 9.03 4.48 8.56
N LEU A 128 10.21 4.09 9.07
CA LEU A 128 10.27 3.10 10.13
C LEU A 128 9.74 3.71 11.43
N VAL A 129 8.88 2.99 12.16
CA VAL A 129 8.25 3.51 13.39
C VAL A 129 9.24 3.74 14.53
N LYS A 130 10.46 3.21 14.42
CA LYS A 130 11.57 3.43 15.35
C LYS A 130 12.91 3.33 14.61
N PRO A 131 13.98 4.00 15.09
CA PRO A 131 15.31 3.88 14.50
C PRO A 131 15.85 2.46 14.52
N LEU A 132 16.74 2.16 13.56
CA LEU A 132 17.51 0.93 13.57
C LEU A 132 18.46 0.89 14.76
N GLN A 133 18.63 -0.30 15.32
CA GLN A 133 19.51 -0.58 16.44
C GLN A 133 20.86 -1.07 15.90
N ARG A 134 21.93 -0.65 16.57
CA ARG A 134 23.29 -1.11 16.26
C ARG A 134 23.38 -2.63 16.46
N ASP A 135 24.25 -3.28 15.66
CA ASP A 135 24.58 -4.71 15.75
C ASP A 135 23.35 -5.64 15.68
N SER A 136 22.32 -5.20 14.97
CA SER A 136 21.07 -5.94 14.78
C SER A 136 20.93 -6.42 13.33
N THR A 137 20.26 -7.56 13.15
CA THR A 137 19.85 -8.07 11.84
C THR A 137 18.35 -7.86 11.68
N TYR A 138 17.94 -7.37 10.51
CA TYR A 138 16.54 -7.13 10.17
C TYR A 138 16.16 -7.99 8.98
N GLU A 139 14.95 -8.52 9.01
CA GLU A 139 14.34 -9.22 7.88
C GLU A 139 13.33 -8.27 7.23
N LEU A 140 13.44 -8.11 5.90
CA LEU A 140 12.46 -7.39 5.11
C LEU A 140 11.74 -8.40 4.22
N VAL A 141 10.42 -8.49 4.38
CA VAL A 141 9.58 -9.40 3.61
C VAL A 141 8.51 -8.60 2.90
N PHE A 142 8.33 -8.87 1.60
CA PHE A 142 7.22 -8.33 0.82
C PHE A 142 6.65 -9.44 -0.08
N ARG A 143 5.37 -9.28 -0.42
CA ARG A 143 4.70 -10.10 -1.43
C ARG A 143 4.56 -9.25 -2.69
N VAL A 144 5.02 -9.78 -3.82
CA VAL A 144 4.90 -9.12 -5.13
C VAL A 144 4.21 -10.09 -6.06
N ALA A 145 3.25 -9.57 -6.83
CA ALA A 145 2.57 -10.28 -7.89
C ALA A 145 2.63 -9.42 -9.16
N LEU A 146 2.72 -10.09 -10.30
CA LEU A 146 2.67 -9.40 -11.57
C LEU A 146 1.23 -8.99 -11.90
N SER A 147 1.01 -7.74 -12.32
CA SER A 147 -0.31 -7.30 -12.75
C SER A 147 -0.76 -8.11 -13.96
N ALA A 148 -2.06 -8.41 -14.06
CA ALA A 148 -2.55 -9.36 -15.05
C ALA A 148 -2.37 -8.87 -16.50
N ASN A 149 -2.31 -7.55 -16.71
CA ASN A 149 -2.04 -6.95 -18.01
C ASN A 149 -0.56 -6.55 -18.19
N SER A 150 0.35 -6.99 -17.32
CA SER A 150 1.78 -6.70 -17.53
C SER A 150 2.38 -7.57 -18.62
N ASP A 151 3.10 -6.94 -19.53
CA ASP A 151 3.87 -7.60 -20.59
C ASP A 151 5.31 -7.96 -20.17
N ARG A 152 5.72 -7.62 -18.94
CA ARG A 152 7.10 -7.76 -18.43
C ARG A 152 7.10 -8.32 -17.02
N ALA A 153 8.18 -9.01 -16.65
CA ALA A 153 8.42 -9.40 -15.26
C ALA A 153 8.83 -8.19 -14.39
N VAL A 154 8.65 -8.35 -13.07
CA VAL A 154 9.23 -7.49 -12.03
C VAL A 154 10.63 -7.98 -11.68
#